data_AF-A0A0C9UWC8-F1
#
_entry.id   AF-A0A0C9UWC8-F1
#
_cell.length_a   1.000
_cell.length_b   1.000
_cell.length_c   1.000
_cell.angle_alpha   90.00
_cell.angle_beta   90.00
_cell.angle_gamma   90.00
#
_symmetry.space_group_name_H-M   'P 1'
#
loop_
_entity.id
_entity.type
_entity.pdbx_description
1 polymer ?
#
loop_
_entity_poly.entity_id
_entity_poly.type
_entity_poly.pdbx_seq_one_letter_code
_entity_poly.pdbx_strand_id
1 'polypeptide(L)'
;RYDCVIINTSPITFARLEFIFTCEDMSKRRCDIAPVRGLEYSKWRSRTEWEGYTALEENSYSLSLLKYPIRGCHLIPTFEEDEGKYYLNDLVDSDASVRFFLNK
;
A
#
# COMPACT_ATOMS: atom_id res chain seq x y z
N ARG A 1 -1.96 -11.15 -7.07
CA ARG A 1 -2.83 -9.95 -7.02
C ARG A 1 -2.11 -9.01 -6.08
N TYR A 2 -1.63 -7.86 -6.57
CA TYR A 2 -0.80 -6.98 -5.76
C TYR A 2 -1.75 -6.14 -4.89
N ASP A 3 -1.81 -6.45 -3.60
CA ASP A 3 -2.73 -5.83 -2.65
C ASP A 3 -2.19 -4.49 -2.12
N CYS A 4 -1.42 -3.77 -2.93
CA CYS A 4 -0.81 -2.50 -2.51
C CYS A 4 -1.77 -1.33 -2.78
N VAL A 5 -1.76 -0.36 -1.88
CA VAL A 5 -2.66 0.80 -1.89
C VAL A 5 -1.91 2.08 -1.60
N ILE A 6 -2.42 3.18 -2.14
CA ILE A 6 -2.04 4.53 -1.76
C ILE A 6 -2.98 5.00 -0.67
N ILE A 7 -2.42 5.48 0.45
CA ILE A 7 -3.16 6.01 1.58
C ILE A 7 -3.08 7.53 1.58
N ASN A 8 -4.25 8.18 1.69
CA ASN A 8 -4.36 9.63 1.79
C ASN A 8 -3.94 10.14 3.18
N THR A 9 -2.64 10.17 3.39
CA THR A 9 -1.95 10.82 4.51
C THR A 9 -1.28 12.12 4.03
N SER A 10 -0.74 12.91 4.97
CA SER A 10 0.06 14.10 4.65
C SER A 10 1.46 13.95 5.23
N PRO A 11 2.49 13.56 4.44
CA PRO A 11 2.48 13.29 2.99
C PRO A 11 1.78 11.98 2.61
N ILE A 12 1.47 11.80 1.32
CA ILE A 12 0.89 10.55 0.78
C ILE A 12 1.81 9.37 1.07
N THR A 13 1.24 8.24 1.49
CA THR A 13 1.99 7.02 1.81
C THR A 13 1.49 5.81 1.00
N PHE A 14 2.31 4.77 0.97
CA PHE A 14 2.04 3.51 0.30
C PHE A 14 1.98 2.40 1.34
N ALA A 15 1.13 1.41 1.12
CA ALA A 15 1.01 0.28 2.03
C ALA A 15 0.59 -0.99 1.29
N ARG A 16 1.00 -2.16 1.80
CA ARG A 16 0.42 -3.44 1.43
C ARG A 16 -0.76 -3.73 2.34
N LEU A 17 -1.91 -3.99 1.74
CA LEU A 17 -3.13 -4.42 2.42
C LEU A 17 -3.02 -5.91 2.74
N GLU A 18 -3.10 -6.27 4.02
CA GLU A 18 -2.99 -7.67 4.44
C GLU A 18 -4.37 -8.33 4.59
N PHE A 19 -5.31 -7.59 5.19
CA PHE A 19 -6.66 -8.08 5.43
C PHE A 19 -7.64 -6.92 5.57
N ILE A 20 -8.94 -7.20 5.50
CA ILE A 20 -10.01 -6.25 5.80
C ILE A 20 -10.95 -6.92 6.80
N PHE A 21 -11.27 -6.22 7.89
CA PHE A 21 -12.32 -6.64 8.80
C PHE A 21 -13.19 -5.46 9.22
N THR A 22 -14.47 -5.76 9.48
CA THR A 22 -15.42 -4.82 10.06
C THR A 22 -15.42 -5.01 11.58
N CYS A 23 -15.28 -3.92 12.32
CA CYS A 23 -15.45 -3.91 13.77
C CYS A 23 -16.47 -2.85 14.21
N GLU A 24 -16.86 -2.91 15.47
CA GLU A 24 -17.75 -1.95 16.11
C GLU A 24 -16.94 -1.11 17.11
N ASP A 25 -17.00 0.22 16.99
CA ASP A 25 -16.32 1.12 17.93
C ASP A 25 -17.08 1.23 19.27
N MET A 26 -16.48 1.92 20.25
CA MET A 26 -17.10 2.12 21.57
C MET A 26 -18.45 2.86 21.52
N SER A 27 -18.76 3.53 20.41
CA SER A 27 -20.03 4.23 20.15
C SER A 27 -21.02 3.38 19.34
N LYS A 28 -20.78 2.07 19.21
CA LYS A 28 -21.56 1.13 18.40
C LYS A 28 -21.59 1.43 16.91
N ARG A 29 -20.63 2.20 16.39
CA ARG A 29 -20.53 2.46 14.96
C ARG A 29 -19.69 1.39 14.30
N ARG A 30 -20.18 0.84 13.19
CA ARG A 30 -19.40 -0.08 12.37
C ARG A 30 -18.36 0.67 11.56
N CYS A 31 -17.14 0.16 11.54
CA CYS A 31 -16.06 0.67 10.71
C CYS A 31 -15.24 -0.46 10.12
N ASP A 32 -14.77 -0.27 8.89
CA ASP A 32 -13.86 -1.20 8.23
C ASP A 32 -12.42 -0.75 8.46
N ILE A 33 -11.63 -1.68 8.98
CA ILE A 33 -10.21 -1.50 9.29
C ILE A 33 -9.42 -2.53 8.49
N ALA A 34 -8.24 -2.09 8.04
CA ALA A 34 -7.26 -2.96 7.42
C ALA A 34 -5.93 -2.89 8.18
N PRO A 35 -5.37 -4.04 8.62
CA PRO A 35 -3.94 -4.13 8.88
C PRO A 35 -3.21 -3.93 7.57
N VAL A 36 -2.24 -3.01 7.60
CA VAL A 36 -1.41 -2.68 6.45
C VAL A 36 0.05 -2.74 6.86
N ARG A 37 0.90 -3.19 5.95
CA ARG A 37 2.35 -3.06 6.06
C ARG A 37 2.75 -1.78 5.32
N GLY A 38 3.25 -0.79 6.06
CA GLY A 38 3.64 0.49 5.45
C GLY A 38 4.82 0.30 4.50
N LEU A 39 4.91 1.14 3.48
CA LEU A 39 6.09 1.25 2.64
C LEU A 39 6.66 2.66 2.72
N GLU A 40 7.99 2.74 2.82
CA GLU A 40 8.74 3.99 2.84
C GLU A 40 9.78 4.04 1.73
N TYR A 41 10.26 5.24 1.41
CA TYR A 41 11.32 5.41 0.41
C TYR A 41 12.58 4.68 0.89
N SER A 42 13.01 3.70 0.10
CA SER A 42 14.18 2.91 0.46
C SER A 42 15.45 3.74 0.26
N LYS A 43 16.41 3.56 1.18
CA LYS A 43 17.78 4.08 1.01
C LYS A 43 18.63 3.18 0.11
N TRP A 44 18.17 1.97 -0.17
CA TRP A 44 18.83 1.06 -1.09
C TRP A 44 18.79 1.60 -2.51
N ARG A 45 19.87 1.32 -3.26
CA ARG A 45 20.00 1.68 -4.66
C ARG A 45 20.22 0.44 -5.49
N SER A 46 19.42 0.33 -6.54
CA SER A 46 19.55 -0.71 -7.55
C SER A 46 20.90 -0.60 -8.27
N ARG A 47 21.52 -1.73 -8.59
CA ARG A 47 22.70 -1.73 -9.49
C ARG A 47 22.37 -1.22 -10.89
N THR A 48 21.12 -1.37 -11.31
CA THR A 48 20.60 -0.82 -12.57
C THR A 48 19.70 0.36 -12.23
N GLU A 49 20.22 1.58 -12.36
CA GLU A 49 19.43 2.80 -12.23
C GLU A 49 18.80 3.14 -13.58
N TRP A 50 17.52 3.53 -13.58
CA TRP A 50 16.84 4.11 -14.74
C TRP A 50 16.16 5.40 -14.35
N GLU A 51 15.97 6.31 -15.30
CA GLU A 51 15.39 7.61 -15.00
C GLU A 51 13.99 7.48 -14.37
N GLY A 52 13.78 8.20 -13.26
CA GLY A 52 12.49 8.24 -12.57
C GLY A 52 12.16 7.05 -11.67
N TYR A 53 13.08 6.09 -11.48
CA TYR A 53 12.78 4.95 -10.59
C TYR A 53 12.58 5.39 -9.14
N THR A 54 11.59 4.82 -8.48
CA THR A 54 11.32 4.99 -7.05
C THR A 54 11.35 3.64 -6.38
N ALA A 55 12.30 3.43 -5.46
CA ALA A 55 12.39 2.25 -4.63
C ALA A 55 11.69 2.48 -3.29
N LEU A 56 10.87 1.51 -2.89
CA LEU A 56 10.16 1.48 -1.62
C LEU A 56 10.58 0.23 -0.85
N GLU A 57 10.58 0.31 0.48
CA GLU A 57 10.80 -0.83 1.36
C GLU A 57 9.68 -0.96 2.38
N GLU A 58 9.31 -2.20 2.69
CA GLU A 58 8.34 -2.52 3.72
C GLU A 58 8.87 -2.13 5.10
N ASN A 59 8.04 -1.39 5.84
CA ASN A 59 8.28 -0.98 7.21
C ASN A 59 7.25 -1.68 8.14
N SER A 60 6.96 -1.07 9.28
CA SER A 60 6.11 -1.57 10.34
C SER A 60 4.64 -1.73 9.94
N TYR A 61 3.96 -2.58 10.71
CA TYR A 61 2.53 -2.75 10.62
C TYR A 61 1.78 -1.57 11.25
N SER A 62 0.68 -1.19 10.64
CA SER A 62 -0.26 -0.23 11.19
C SER A 62 -1.70 -0.62 10.83
N LEU A 63 -2.67 0.03 11.48
CA LEU A 63 -4.08 -0.10 11.14
C LEU A 63 -4.52 1.14 10.35
N SER A 64 -5.20 0.92 9.23
CA SER A 64 -5.78 1.97 8.40
C SER A 64 -7.30 1.80 8.33
N LEU A 65 -8.04 2.89 8.55
CA LEU A 65 -9.46 2.92 8.22
C LEU A 65 -9.61 2.90 6.71
N LEU A 66 -10.50 2.07 6.18
CA LEU A 66 -10.68 1.92 4.72
C LEU A 66 -11.20 3.17 4.00
N LYS A 67 -11.56 4.23 4.73
CA LYS A 67 -11.85 5.54 4.14
C LYS A 67 -10.60 6.29 3.65
N TYR A 68 -9.39 5.88 4.03
CA TYR A 68 -8.13 6.55 3.67
C TYR A 68 -7.40 5.98 2.45
N PRO A 69 -7.42 4.66 2.16
CA PRO A 69 -6.94 4.15 0.89
C PRO A 69 -7.72 4.74 -0.28
N ILE A 70 -7.03 5.39 -1.22
CA ILE A 70 -7.65 6.11 -2.35
C ILE A 70 -7.61 5.32 -3.66
N ARG A 71 -6.55 4.54 -3.89
CA ARG A 71 -6.38 3.71 -5.09
C ARG A 71 -5.43 2.56 -4.82
N GLY A 72 -5.54 1.48 -5.60
CA GLY A 72 -4.48 0.48 -5.65
C GLY A 72 -3.18 1.05 -6.22
N CYS A 73 -2.06 0.37 -6.03
CA CYS A 73 -0.83 0.66 -6.77
C CYS A 73 -0.12 -0.64 -7.14
N HIS A 74 0.69 -0.58 -8.19
CA HIS A 74 1.48 -1.71 -8.63
C HIS A 74 2.91 -1.54 -8.11
N LEU A 75 3.35 -2.51 -7.30
CA LEU A 75 4.71 -2.60 -6.78
C LEU A 75 5.37 -3.84 -7.37
N ILE A 76 6.55 -3.66 -7.94
CA ILE A 76 7.32 -4.74 -8.58
C ILE A 76 8.45 -5.14 -7.62
N PRO A 77 8.52 -6.39 -7.14
CA PRO A 77 9.62 -6.83 -6.29
C PRO A 77 10.97 -6.59 -6.96
N THR A 78 11.96 -6.13 -6.20
CA THR A 78 13.32 -6.02 -6.71
C THR A 78 13.90 -7.41 -6.95
N PHE A 79 14.70 -7.59 -8.00
CA PHE A 79 15.31 -8.89 -8.34
C PHE A 79 16.50 -9.26 -7.44
N GLU A 80 16.94 -8.33 -6.58
CA GLU A 80 18.06 -8.56 -5.67
C GLU A 80 17.59 -9.31 -4.41
N GLU A 81 18.50 -9.98 -3.70
CA GLU A 81 18.25 -10.83 -2.51
C GLU A 81 17.63 -10.09 -1.30
N ASP A 82 17.29 -8.81 -1.48
CA ASP A 82 16.72 -7.96 -0.46
C ASP A 82 15.19 -8.09 -0.44
N GLU A 83 14.69 -9.00 0.41
CA GLU A 83 13.26 -9.14 0.66
C GLU A 83 12.63 -7.83 1.14
N GLY A 84 11.39 -7.59 0.71
CA GLY A 84 10.61 -6.42 1.14
C GLY A 84 10.94 -5.12 0.41
N LYS A 85 11.76 -5.14 -0.65
CA LYS A 85 12.02 -3.99 -1.52
C LYS A 85 11.25 -4.08 -2.84
N TYR A 86 10.75 -2.94 -3.29
CA TYR A 86 9.88 -2.85 -4.46
C TYR A 86 10.14 -1.59 -5.28
N TYR A 87 10.03 -1.69 -6.59
CA TYR A 87 9.90 -0.54 -7.47
C TYR A 87 8.43 -0.11 -7.55
N LEU A 88 8.17 1.17 -7.37
CA LEU A 88 6.86 1.75 -7.63
C LEU A 88 6.64 1.85 -9.15
N ASN A 89 5.56 1.25 -9.63
CA ASN A 89 5.08 1.42 -10.99
C ASN A 89 3.83 2.33 -10.97
N ASP A 90 4.05 3.60 -11.30
CA ASP A 90 3.02 4.64 -11.35
C ASP A 90 2.34 4.76 -12.73
N LEU A 91 2.83 4.03 -13.73
CA LEU A 91 2.33 4.03 -15.11
C LEU A 91 1.12 3.09 -15.31
N VAL A 92 0.91 2.14 -14.41
CA VAL A 92 -0.27 1.27 -14.47
C VAL A 92 -1.45 2.02 -13.87
N ASP A 93 -2.43 2.33 -14.71
CA ASP A 93 -3.69 2.89 -14.25
C ASP A 93 -4.37 1.86 -13.33
N SER A 94 -4.40 2.18 -12.04
CA SER A 94 -4.94 1.29 -11.02
C SER A 94 -6.46 1.45 -10.99
N ASP A 95 -7.15 0.95 -12.03
CA ASP A 95 -8.62 0.97 -12.11
C ASP A 95 -9.30 0.15 -10.99
N ALA A 96 -8.51 -0.56 -10.17
CA ALA A 96 -8.97 -1.18 -8.94
C ALA A 96 -9.16 -0.13 -7.83
N SER A 97 -10.30 0.56 -7.84
CA SER A 97 -10.75 1.28 -6.65
C SER A 97 -11.05 0.28 -5.53
N VAL A 98 -10.51 0.53 -4.32
CA VAL A 98 -10.75 -0.29 -3.12
C VAL A 98 -12.25 -0.46 -2.83
N ARG A 99 -13.08 0.45 -3.34
CA ARG A 99 -14.54 0.41 -3.31
C ARG A 99 -15.15 -0.87 -3.87
N PHE A 100 -14.50 -1.55 -4.83
CA PHE A 100 -15.04 -2.80 -5.38
C PHE A 100 -15.15 -3.92 -4.34
N PHE A 101 -14.36 -3.86 -3.26
CA PHE A 101 -14.39 -4.85 -2.18
C PHE A 101 -15.36 -4.52 -1.04
N LEU A 102 -15.95 -3.31 -1.04
CA LEU A 102 -16.81 -2.83 0.06
C LEU A 102 -18.31 -2.86 -0.26
N ASN A 103 -18.68 -3.16 -1.51
CA ASN A 103 -20.07 -3.43 -1.90
C ASN A 103 -20.37 -4.93 -1.81
N LYS A 104 -20.49 -5.45 -0.58
CA LYS A 104 -21.11 -6.76 -0.32
C LYS A 104 -22.36 -6.59 0.52
#